data_AF-A0A511N1A6-F1
#
_entry.id   AF-A0A511N1A6-F1
#
_cell.length_a   1.000
_cell.length_b   1.000
_cell.length_c   1.000
_cell.angle_alpha   90.00
_cell.angle_beta   90.00
_cell.angle_gamma   90.00
#
_symmetry.space_group_name_H-M   'P 1'
#
loop_
_entity.id
_entity.type
_entity.pdbx_description
1 polymer ?
#
loop_
_entity_poly.entity_id
_entity_poly.type
_entity_poly.pdbx_seq_one_letter_code
_entity_poly.pdbx_strand_id
1 'polypeptide(L)'
;MSRFGFELQGFMKSLSDFKNKPFQPLFEAVSNAIHALEDRKNILGDLSGSGSILITLQRDIQQEPLDLDLSRTVVHPIQAIEVRDNGIGFNEANHQSFFTIFSMHKAERGGKGIGRLTYLKVFEQIQVESCFFDHEREVYLKRTFSCDVEQNIFGEDIEEIPPQDTHTTVRLLQPKAEYVELLRKSGEHIAK
;
A
#
# COMPACT_ATOMS: atom_id res chain seq x y z
N MET A 1 19.94 15.32 -25.33
CA MET A 1 18.84 14.33 -25.34
C MET A 1 17.72 14.91 -24.50
N SER A 2 16.56 15.21 -25.12
CA SER A 2 15.39 15.72 -24.40
C SER A 2 14.91 14.63 -23.43
N ARG A 3 15.08 14.85 -22.12
CA ARG A 3 14.38 14.06 -21.10
C ARG A 3 12.91 14.47 -21.22
N PHE A 4 12.07 13.60 -21.75
CA PHE A 4 10.63 13.73 -21.57
C PHE A 4 10.37 13.79 -20.06
N GLY A 5 9.96 14.96 -19.56
CA GLY A 5 9.54 15.13 -18.18
C GLY A 5 8.21 14.41 -17.99
N PHE A 6 8.16 13.46 -17.07
CA PHE A 6 6.90 12.81 -16.69
C PHE A 6 6.30 13.57 -15.50
N GLU A 7 5.11 14.13 -15.68
CA GLU A 7 4.35 14.79 -14.60
C GLU A 7 3.31 13.83 -14.01
N LEU A 8 3.60 13.32 -12.81
CA LEU A 8 2.70 12.42 -12.08
C LEU A 8 1.32 13.04 -11.89
N GLN A 9 1.26 14.33 -11.53
CA GLN A 9 0.01 15.05 -11.33
C GLN A 9 -0.86 15.09 -12.59
N GLY A 10 -0.25 15.32 -13.76
CA GLY A 10 -0.94 15.30 -15.06
C GLY A 10 -1.50 13.92 -15.40
N PHE A 11 -0.73 12.87 -15.14
CA PHE A 11 -1.16 11.49 -15.34
C PHE A 11 -2.29 11.07 -14.37
N MET A 12 -2.24 11.49 -13.11
CA MET A 12 -3.29 11.18 -12.13
C MET A 12 -4.66 11.76 -12.50
N LYS A 13 -4.67 12.90 -13.21
CA LYS A 13 -5.89 13.52 -13.76
C LYS A 13 -6.46 12.75 -14.96
N SER A 14 -5.64 12.04 -15.73
CA SER A 14 -6.10 11.27 -16.90
C SER A 14 -6.62 9.87 -16.53
N LEU A 15 -6.28 9.36 -15.35
CA LEU A 15 -6.84 8.10 -14.84
C LEU A 15 -8.36 8.22 -14.63
N SER A 16 -9.09 7.23 -15.18
CA SER A 16 -10.53 7.06 -14.98
C SER A 16 -10.92 7.18 -13.52
N ASP A 17 -12.09 7.71 -13.22
CA ASP A 17 -12.53 7.93 -11.84
C ASP A 17 -12.66 6.58 -11.08
N PHE A 18 -12.06 6.48 -9.89
CA PHE A 18 -12.06 5.24 -9.09
C PHE A 18 -13.29 5.15 -8.19
N LYS A 19 -14.28 6.04 -8.35
CA LYS A 19 -15.51 6.07 -7.52
C LYS A 19 -16.28 4.74 -7.49
N ASN A 20 -16.24 3.96 -8.58
CA ASN A 20 -16.89 2.64 -8.62
C ASN A 20 -16.05 1.53 -7.96
N LYS A 21 -14.80 1.80 -7.58
CA LYS A 21 -13.85 0.86 -6.98
C LYS A 21 -12.98 1.55 -5.91
N PRO A 22 -13.58 2.13 -4.85
CA PRO A 22 -12.84 2.90 -3.85
C PRO A 22 -11.85 2.05 -3.04
N PHE A 23 -12.08 0.74 -2.92
CA PHE A 23 -11.20 -0.22 -2.24
C PHE A 23 -10.12 -0.84 -3.14
N GLN A 24 -10.01 -0.42 -4.40
CA GLN A 24 -8.92 -0.88 -5.29
C GLN A 24 -7.52 -0.71 -4.68
N PRO A 25 -7.19 0.37 -3.95
CA PRO A 25 -5.91 0.51 -3.25
C PRO A 25 -5.64 -0.60 -2.24
N LEU A 26 -6.65 -1.00 -1.47
CA LEU A 26 -6.53 -2.08 -0.49
C LEU A 26 -6.23 -3.41 -1.20
N PHE A 27 -6.99 -3.74 -2.25
CA PHE A 27 -6.77 -4.98 -3.01
C PHE A 27 -5.39 -5.05 -3.65
N GLU A 28 -4.92 -3.93 -4.17
CA GLU A 28 -3.59 -3.83 -4.76
C GLU A 28 -2.48 -3.94 -3.69
N ALA A 29 -2.65 -3.35 -2.50
CA ALA A 29 -1.73 -3.52 -1.38
C ALA A 29 -1.68 -4.97 -0.89
N VAL A 30 -2.83 -5.64 -0.78
CA VAL A 30 -2.90 -7.07 -0.44
C VAL A 30 -2.25 -7.94 -1.51
N SER A 31 -2.48 -7.65 -2.79
CA SER A 31 -1.81 -8.36 -3.90
C SER A 31 -0.28 -8.22 -3.82
N ASN A 32 0.22 -7.02 -3.52
CA ASN A 32 1.65 -6.79 -3.34
C ASN A 32 2.23 -7.56 -2.14
N ALA A 33 1.49 -7.63 -1.03
CA ALA A 33 1.82 -8.45 0.12
C ALA A 33 1.86 -9.96 -0.20
N ILE A 34 0.87 -10.47 -0.95
CA ILE A 34 0.84 -11.87 -1.40
C ILE A 34 2.08 -12.19 -2.23
N HIS A 35 2.41 -11.35 -3.22
CA HIS A 35 3.62 -11.54 -4.02
C HIS A 35 4.89 -11.51 -3.16
N ALA A 36 4.97 -10.65 -2.16
CA ALA A 36 6.11 -10.58 -1.25
C ALA A 36 6.27 -11.86 -0.41
N LEU A 37 5.15 -12.49 0.00
CA LEU A 37 5.16 -13.79 0.69
C LEU A 37 5.59 -14.92 -0.23
N GLU A 38 5.12 -14.93 -1.48
CA GLU A 38 5.53 -15.91 -2.50
C GLU A 38 7.03 -15.81 -2.79
N ASP A 39 7.56 -14.60 -2.94
CA ASP A 39 8.99 -14.37 -3.15
C ASP A 39 9.81 -14.85 -1.96
N ARG A 40 9.35 -14.59 -0.72
CA ARG A 40 9.99 -15.13 0.49
C ARG A 40 10.00 -16.65 0.48
N LYS A 41 8.88 -17.29 0.10
CA LYS A 41 8.77 -18.74 0.00
C LYS A 41 9.75 -19.33 -1.01
N ASN A 42 9.93 -18.67 -2.16
CA ASN A 42 10.84 -19.14 -3.20
C ASN A 42 12.32 -19.14 -2.75
N ILE A 43 12.68 -18.26 -1.81
CA ILE A 43 14.05 -18.19 -1.26
C ILE A 43 14.24 -19.16 -0.09
N LEU A 44 13.30 -19.17 0.87
CA LEU A 44 13.44 -19.91 2.13
C LEU A 44 12.92 -21.35 2.06
N GLY A 45 12.24 -21.74 0.98
CA GLY A 45 11.59 -23.05 0.84
C GLY A 45 10.19 -23.07 1.45
N ASP A 46 9.72 -24.25 1.90
CA ASP A 46 8.36 -24.39 2.41
C ASP A 46 8.14 -23.57 3.69
N LEU A 47 7.28 -22.57 3.59
CA LEU A 47 6.90 -21.67 4.68
C LEU A 47 5.67 -22.16 5.46
N SER A 48 5.19 -23.40 5.25
CA SER A 48 4.01 -24.02 5.87
C SER A 48 3.51 -23.31 7.14
N GLY A 49 2.53 -22.40 6.95
CA GLY A 49 1.80 -21.71 8.03
C GLY A 49 2.41 -20.39 8.55
N SER A 50 3.54 -19.91 8.03
CA SER A 50 4.22 -18.71 8.57
C SER A 50 3.89 -17.40 7.85
N GLY A 51 3.27 -17.43 6.67
CA GLY A 51 2.89 -16.23 5.94
C GLY A 51 1.67 -15.56 6.56
N SER A 52 1.73 -14.25 6.80
CA SER A 52 0.65 -13.47 7.39
C SER A 52 0.48 -12.13 6.68
N ILE A 53 -0.77 -11.72 6.48
CA ILE A 53 -1.16 -10.38 6.05
C ILE A 53 -2.18 -9.87 7.06
N LEU A 54 -1.87 -8.76 7.72
CA LEU A 54 -2.74 -8.05 8.64
C LEU A 54 -3.25 -6.78 7.95
N ILE A 55 -4.58 -6.59 7.98
CA ILE A 55 -5.23 -5.39 7.46
C ILE A 55 -5.86 -4.66 8.64
N THR A 56 -5.44 -3.41 8.87
CA THR A 56 -5.98 -2.55 9.93
C THR A 56 -6.70 -1.36 9.31
N LEU A 57 -7.97 -1.14 9.69
CA LEU A 57 -8.75 0.02 9.27
C LEU A 57 -8.85 1.01 10.44
N GLN A 58 -8.23 2.17 10.30
CA GLN A 58 -8.31 3.25 11.29
C GLN A 58 -9.46 4.19 10.90
N ARG A 59 -10.35 4.49 11.85
CA ARG A 59 -11.57 5.28 11.62
C ARG A 59 -11.64 6.50 12.52
N ASP A 60 -12.23 7.57 12.00
CA ASP A 60 -12.48 8.78 12.77
C ASP A 60 -13.70 8.61 13.67
N ILE A 61 -13.47 8.31 14.94
CA ILE A 61 -14.55 8.20 15.94
C ILE A 61 -15.01 9.56 16.48
N GLN A 62 -14.33 10.67 16.15
CA GLN A 62 -14.68 12.01 16.63
C GLN A 62 -15.72 12.69 15.75
N GLN A 63 -15.88 12.23 14.51
CA GLN A 63 -16.99 12.62 13.65
C GLN A 63 -18.26 11.86 14.10
N GLU A 64 -19.13 12.53 14.85
CA GLU A 64 -20.47 12.00 15.07
C GLU A 64 -21.18 11.83 13.71
N PRO A 65 -21.82 10.68 13.47
CA PRO A 65 -22.67 10.53 12.31
C PRO A 65 -23.79 11.57 12.37
N LEU A 66 -24.01 12.27 11.26
CA LEU A 66 -25.17 13.16 11.10
C LEU A 66 -26.49 12.36 10.95
N ASP A 67 -26.55 11.12 11.43
CA ASP A 67 -27.67 10.21 11.25
C ASP A 67 -28.58 10.29 12.48
N LEU A 68 -29.74 10.94 12.31
CA LEU A 68 -30.82 11.06 13.30
C LEU A 68 -31.56 9.73 13.54
N ASP A 69 -31.20 8.68 12.80
CA ASP A 69 -31.82 7.36 12.88
C ASP A 69 -31.01 6.41 13.76
N LEU A 70 -31.39 6.36 15.04
CA LEU A 70 -30.81 5.51 16.09
C LEU A 70 -30.88 3.99 15.80
N SER A 71 -31.49 3.58 14.68
CA SER A 71 -31.64 2.17 14.29
C SER A 71 -30.50 1.63 13.41
N ARG A 72 -29.59 2.49 12.89
CA ARG A 72 -28.49 2.07 12.03
C ARG A 72 -27.17 1.98 12.77
N THR A 73 -26.43 0.88 12.55
CA THR A 73 -25.04 0.76 13.00
C THR A 73 -24.20 1.83 12.31
N VAL A 74 -23.72 2.78 13.08
CA VAL A 74 -22.89 3.88 12.59
C VAL A 74 -21.54 3.34 12.17
N VAL A 75 -21.22 3.47 10.88
CA VAL A 75 -19.87 3.21 10.37
C VAL A 75 -19.15 4.55 10.22
N HIS A 76 -18.13 4.75 11.04
CA HIS A 76 -17.26 5.92 10.96
C HIS A 76 -16.40 5.90 9.68
N PRO A 77 -16.06 7.07 9.10
CA PRO A 77 -15.22 7.14 7.92
C PRO A 77 -13.81 6.59 8.22
N ILE A 78 -13.20 5.95 7.22
CA ILE A 78 -11.82 5.47 7.29
C ILE A 78 -10.89 6.69 7.16
N GLN A 79 -9.91 6.80 8.06
CA GLN A 79 -8.82 7.79 7.96
C GLN A 79 -7.53 7.18 7.45
N ALA A 80 -7.31 5.89 7.72
CA ALA A 80 -6.16 5.18 7.20
C ALA A 80 -6.44 3.69 7.02
N ILE A 81 -5.78 3.11 6.04
CA ILE A 81 -5.71 1.65 5.85
C ILE A 81 -4.25 1.25 5.99
N GLU A 82 -3.95 0.31 6.86
CA GLU A 82 -2.63 -0.29 7.00
C GLU A 82 -2.69 -1.74 6.52
N VAL A 83 -1.78 -2.11 5.62
CA VAL A 83 -1.54 -3.49 5.19
C VAL A 83 -0.13 -3.86 5.62
N ARG A 84 -0.03 -4.85 6.50
CA ARG A 84 1.24 -5.38 6.99
C ARG A 84 1.41 -6.83 6.58
N ASP A 85 2.53 -7.16 5.96
CA ASP A 85 2.92 -8.53 5.62
C ASP A 85 4.28 -8.88 6.23
N ASN A 86 4.58 -10.18 6.29
CA ASN A 86 5.89 -10.70 6.68
C ASN A 86 6.65 -11.36 5.51
N GLY A 87 6.47 -10.81 4.30
CA GLY A 87 7.14 -11.24 3.08
C GLY A 87 8.62 -10.83 3.01
N ILE A 88 9.16 -10.85 1.80
CA ILE A 88 10.57 -10.53 1.52
C ILE A 88 10.93 -9.06 1.75
N GLY A 89 9.92 -8.20 1.80
CA GLY A 89 10.05 -6.77 2.05
C GLY A 89 10.52 -5.91 0.87
N PHE A 90 10.79 -4.64 1.14
CA PHE A 90 11.24 -3.64 0.16
C PHE A 90 12.75 -3.73 -0.08
N ASN A 91 13.21 -4.88 -0.56
CA ASN A 91 14.52 -5.01 -1.19
C ASN A 91 14.64 -4.11 -2.43
N GLU A 92 15.83 -4.02 -3.02
CA GLU A 92 16.07 -3.09 -4.12
C GLU A 92 15.16 -3.32 -5.33
N ALA A 93 14.86 -4.58 -5.69
CA ALA A 93 13.96 -4.90 -6.80
C ALA A 93 12.52 -4.45 -6.53
N ASN A 94 11.97 -4.77 -5.34
CA ASN A 94 10.60 -4.37 -4.97
C ASN A 94 10.47 -2.84 -4.86
N HIS A 95 11.51 -2.19 -4.35
CA HIS A 95 11.61 -0.74 -4.26
C HIS A 95 11.58 -0.07 -5.63
N GLN A 96 12.46 -0.49 -6.55
CA GLN A 96 12.47 0.02 -7.92
C GLN A 96 11.17 -0.26 -8.66
N SER A 97 10.58 -1.45 -8.48
CA SER A 97 9.27 -1.79 -9.06
C SER A 97 8.17 -0.89 -8.50
N PHE A 98 8.17 -0.60 -7.20
CA PHE A 98 7.20 0.30 -6.59
C PHE A 98 7.26 1.69 -7.20
N PHE A 99 8.45 2.15 -7.61
CA PHE A 99 8.68 3.45 -8.25
C PHE A 99 8.50 3.47 -9.76
N THR A 100 8.51 2.32 -10.41
CA THR A 100 8.32 2.24 -11.86
C THR A 100 6.84 2.26 -12.20
N ILE A 101 6.39 3.32 -12.87
CA ILE A 101 5.03 3.42 -13.39
C ILE A 101 4.89 2.43 -14.56
N PHE A 102 3.80 1.67 -14.57
CA PHE A 102 3.60 0.53 -15.47
C PHE A 102 4.70 -0.54 -15.36
N SER A 103 5.24 -0.74 -14.15
CA SER A 103 6.19 -1.82 -13.89
C SER A 103 5.65 -3.16 -14.39
N MET A 104 6.40 -3.81 -15.28
CA MET A 104 6.13 -5.18 -15.75
C MET A 104 6.76 -6.24 -14.85
N HIS A 105 7.40 -5.84 -13.74
CA HIS A 105 8.13 -6.73 -12.84
C HIS A 105 7.30 -7.91 -12.33
N LYS A 106 5.97 -7.73 -12.18
CA LYS A 106 5.03 -8.77 -11.73
C LYS A 106 3.95 -9.09 -12.78
N ALA A 107 4.19 -8.78 -14.06
CA ALA A 107 3.20 -8.93 -15.12
C ALA A 107 2.75 -10.39 -15.32
N GLU A 108 3.67 -11.35 -15.26
CA GLU A 108 3.36 -12.79 -15.34
C GLU A 108 2.51 -13.28 -14.16
N ARG A 109 2.49 -12.53 -13.05
CA ARG A 109 1.65 -12.77 -11.87
C ARG A 109 0.42 -11.87 -11.82
N GLY A 110 0.03 -11.28 -12.95
CA GLY A 110 -1.15 -10.42 -13.06
C GLY A 110 -0.97 -8.98 -12.59
N GLY A 111 0.28 -8.57 -12.30
CA GLY A 111 0.62 -7.19 -11.95
C GLY A 111 0.38 -6.24 -13.12
N LYS A 112 -0.50 -5.25 -12.90
CA LYS A 112 -0.90 -4.28 -13.94
C LYS A 112 0.00 -3.04 -14.03
N GLY A 113 0.98 -2.92 -13.13
CA GLY A 113 1.93 -1.81 -13.08
C GLY A 113 1.32 -0.46 -12.68
N ILE A 114 0.06 -0.41 -12.24
CA ILE A 114 -0.63 0.80 -11.79
C ILE A 114 -0.63 0.98 -10.26
N GLY A 115 0.13 0.14 -9.54
CA GLY A 115 0.04 -0.07 -8.09
C GLY A 115 -0.14 1.21 -7.26
N ARG A 116 0.96 1.92 -7.00
CA ARG A 116 0.93 3.16 -6.19
C ARG A 116 0.08 4.28 -6.79
N LEU A 117 -0.22 4.24 -8.09
CA LEU A 117 -1.12 5.21 -8.72
C LEU A 117 -2.56 5.02 -8.24
N THR A 118 -2.98 3.77 -8.01
CA THR A 118 -4.29 3.50 -7.40
C THR A 118 -4.34 4.06 -5.98
N TYR A 119 -3.25 3.94 -5.21
CA TYR A 119 -3.16 4.45 -3.85
C TYR A 119 -3.33 5.97 -3.82
N LEU A 120 -2.50 6.68 -4.59
CA LEU A 120 -2.52 8.14 -4.71
C LEU A 120 -3.81 8.69 -5.35
N LYS A 121 -4.62 7.83 -5.98
CA LYS A 121 -5.91 8.25 -6.53
C LYS A 121 -6.94 8.44 -5.42
N VAL A 122 -6.85 7.66 -4.35
CA VAL A 122 -7.85 7.57 -3.28
C VAL A 122 -7.36 8.20 -1.98
N PHE A 123 -6.06 8.18 -1.72
CA PHE A 123 -5.42 8.68 -0.50
C PHE A 123 -4.49 9.84 -0.82
N GLU A 124 -4.33 10.77 0.12
CA GLU A 124 -3.43 11.91 -0.01
C GLU A 124 -1.97 11.48 0.13
N GLN A 125 -1.68 10.57 1.05
CA GLN A 125 -0.32 10.15 1.36
C GLN A 125 -0.20 8.63 1.54
N ILE A 126 0.94 8.10 1.12
CA ILE A 126 1.37 6.73 1.38
C ILE A 126 2.62 6.79 2.26
N GLN A 127 2.70 5.91 3.25
CA GLN A 127 3.92 5.66 4.01
C GLN A 127 4.28 4.20 3.93
N VAL A 128 5.56 3.92 3.74
CA VAL A 128 6.10 2.56 3.70
C VAL A 128 7.17 2.45 4.76
N GLU A 129 7.09 1.36 5.52
CA GLU A 129 8.15 0.89 6.41
C GLU A 129 8.38 -0.59 6.12
N SER A 130 9.64 -0.98 5.89
CA SER A 130 9.98 -2.38 5.67
C SER A 130 11.27 -2.75 6.35
N CYS A 131 11.25 -3.87 7.06
CA CYS A 131 12.43 -4.57 7.52
C CYS A 131 12.64 -5.81 6.66
N PHE A 132 13.81 -5.95 6.05
CA PHE A 132 14.14 -7.04 5.14
C PHE A 132 15.59 -7.48 5.29
N PHE A 133 15.90 -8.69 4.81
CA PHE A 133 17.26 -9.18 4.75
C PHE A 133 17.87 -8.86 3.39
N ASP A 134 19.01 -8.19 3.39
CA ASP A 134 19.82 -7.94 2.20
C ASP A 134 20.76 -9.13 1.99
N HIS A 135 20.49 -9.94 0.96
CA HIS A 135 21.27 -11.13 0.66
C HIS A 135 22.65 -10.84 0.05
N GLU A 136 22.89 -9.65 -0.49
CA GLU A 136 24.20 -9.28 -1.04
C GLU A 136 25.15 -8.83 0.06
N ARG A 137 24.61 -8.08 1.03
CA ARG A 137 25.36 -7.53 2.17
C ARG A 137 25.34 -8.41 3.41
N GLU A 138 24.48 -9.43 3.43
CA GLU A 138 24.22 -10.32 4.57
C GLU A 138 23.81 -9.59 5.87
N VAL A 139 23.02 -8.51 5.74
CA VAL A 139 22.54 -7.69 6.86
C VAL A 139 21.04 -7.48 6.83
N TYR A 140 20.45 -7.17 7.98
CA TYR A 140 19.06 -6.70 8.04
C TYR A 140 19.03 -5.19 7.86
N LEU A 141 18.11 -4.73 7.00
CA LEU A 141 17.91 -3.32 6.71
C LEU A 141 16.48 -2.92 7.04
N LYS A 142 16.32 -1.69 7.53
CA LYS A 142 15.04 -0.99 7.62
C LYS A 142 15.03 0.10 6.56
N ARG A 143 14.01 0.10 5.71
CA ARG A 143 13.75 1.15 4.72
C ARG A 143 12.43 1.83 5.03
N THR A 144 12.43 3.15 5.03
CA THR A 144 11.21 3.96 5.17
C THR A 144 11.16 5.01 4.07
N PHE A 145 9.96 5.30 3.56
CA PHE A 145 9.74 6.42 2.67
C PHE A 145 8.27 6.82 2.67
N SER A 146 8.00 8.06 2.26
CA SER A 146 6.66 8.58 2.01
C SER A 146 6.47 8.95 0.55
N CYS A 147 5.21 8.98 0.12
CA CYS A 147 4.84 9.28 -1.25
C CYS A 147 3.51 10.04 -1.28
N ASP A 148 3.46 11.12 -2.05
CA ASP A 148 2.24 11.88 -2.37
C ASP A 148 2.28 12.28 -3.86
N VAL A 149 1.22 12.93 -4.35
CA VAL A 149 1.13 13.33 -5.77
C VAL A 149 2.10 14.47 -6.12
N GLU A 150 2.46 15.33 -5.16
CA GLU A 150 3.21 16.57 -5.39
C GLU A 150 4.72 16.33 -5.38
N GLN A 151 5.20 15.64 -4.35
CA GLN A 151 6.60 15.34 -4.10
C GLN A 151 7.03 14.01 -4.70
N ASN A 152 6.07 13.17 -5.14
CA ASN A 152 6.28 11.79 -5.61
C ASN A 152 6.85 10.87 -4.51
N ILE A 153 8.07 11.11 -4.05
CA ILE A 153 8.73 10.36 -2.96
C ILE A 153 9.51 11.35 -2.10
N PHE A 154 9.43 11.20 -0.78
CA PHE A 154 10.16 12.04 0.17
C PHE A 154 10.40 11.29 1.48
N GLY A 155 11.35 11.79 2.28
CA GLY A 155 11.70 11.20 3.57
C GLY A 155 12.20 9.76 3.45
N GLU A 156 12.93 9.46 2.37
CA GLU A 156 13.56 8.15 2.20
C GLU A 156 14.74 8.01 3.17
N ASP A 157 14.76 6.88 3.86
CA ASP A 157 15.84 6.50 4.76
C ASP A 157 16.07 4.99 4.70
N ILE A 158 17.33 4.59 4.92
CA ILE A 158 17.73 3.20 4.99
C ILE A 158 18.84 3.02 6.03
N GLU A 159 18.59 2.14 7.00
CA GLU A 159 19.50 1.87 8.10
C GLU A 159 19.71 0.36 8.29
N GLU A 160 20.90 -0.01 8.76
CA GLU A 160 21.17 -1.37 9.21
C GLU A 160 20.58 -1.57 10.60
N ILE A 161 19.93 -2.71 10.82
CA ILE A 161 19.23 -3.04 12.06
C ILE A 161 19.66 -4.41 12.59
N PRO A 162 19.46 -4.69 13.88
CA PRO A 162 19.71 -6.03 14.43
C PRO A 162 18.85 -7.10 13.74
N PRO A 163 19.29 -8.38 13.74
CA PRO A 163 18.50 -9.48 13.19
C PRO A 163 17.09 -9.56 13.79
N GLN A 164 16.09 -9.60 12.91
CA GLN A 164 14.68 -9.70 13.29
C GLN A 164 13.82 -10.24 12.15
N ASP A 165 12.55 -10.55 12.42
CA ASP A 165 11.62 -10.99 11.39
C ASP A 165 11.37 -9.92 10.33
N THR A 166 11.35 -10.36 9.07
CA THR A 166 11.03 -9.48 7.94
C THR A 166 9.58 -9.06 7.98
N HIS A 167 9.34 -7.79 7.64
CA HIS A 167 7.99 -7.28 7.47
C HIS A 167 7.95 -6.07 6.56
N THR A 168 6.77 -5.79 6.02
CA THR A 168 6.45 -4.56 5.31
C THR A 168 5.13 -4.04 5.81
N THR A 169 5.05 -2.75 6.04
CA THR A 169 3.83 -2.03 6.39
C THR A 169 3.62 -0.92 5.39
N VAL A 170 2.52 -1.01 4.64
CA VAL A 170 2.05 0.06 3.74
C VAL A 170 0.86 0.74 4.39
N ARG A 171 0.98 2.05 4.64
CA ARG A 171 -0.09 2.88 5.19
C ARG A 171 -0.63 3.79 4.11
N LEU A 172 -1.92 3.70 3.86
CA LEU A 172 -2.69 4.57 2.98
C LEU A 172 -3.41 5.57 3.87
N LEU A 173 -2.98 6.83 3.86
CA LEU A 173 -3.37 7.85 4.83
C LEU A 173 -4.26 8.91 4.18
N GLN A 174 -5.26 9.36 4.95
CA GLN A 174 -6.12 10.49 4.61
C GLN A 174 -6.81 10.30 3.25
N PRO A 175 -7.93 9.57 3.17
CA PRO A 175 -8.68 9.52 1.92
C PRO A 175 -9.05 10.92 1.43
N LYS A 176 -8.96 11.13 0.12
CA LYS A 176 -9.39 12.39 -0.49
C LYS A 176 -10.88 12.57 -0.24
N ALA A 177 -11.31 13.83 -0.13
CA ALA A 177 -12.67 14.19 0.27
C ALA A 177 -13.76 13.45 -0.54
N GLU A 178 -13.56 13.27 -1.85
CA GLU A 178 -14.50 12.59 -2.73
C GLU A 178 -14.61 11.06 -2.54
N TYR A 179 -13.69 10.45 -1.77
CA TYR A 179 -13.70 9.00 -1.46
C TYR A 179 -14.11 8.68 -0.02
N VAL A 180 -14.15 9.66 0.89
CA VAL A 180 -14.45 9.44 2.32
C VAL A 180 -15.76 8.66 2.52
N GLU A 181 -16.84 9.13 1.88
CA GLU A 181 -18.15 8.47 1.99
C GLU A 181 -18.20 7.13 1.26
N LEU A 182 -17.45 6.98 0.16
CA LEU A 182 -17.38 5.73 -0.60
C LEU A 182 -16.66 4.62 0.17
N LEU A 183 -15.75 5.01 1.07
CA LEU A 183 -15.00 4.12 1.97
C LEU A 183 -15.75 3.84 3.28
N ARG A 184 -16.91 4.47 3.51
CA ARG A 184 -17.76 4.25 4.70
C ARG A 184 -18.51 2.91 4.62
N LYS A 185 -17.75 1.81 4.60
CA LYS A 185 -18.25 0.42 4.58
C LYS A 185 -17.77 -0.34 5.80
N SER A 186 -18.59 -1.25 6.32
CA SER A 186 -18.20 -2.16 7.41
C SER A 186 -17.14 -3.15 6.93
N GLY A 187 -16.34 -3.70 7.86
CA GLY A 187 -15.34 -4.73 7.53
C GLY A 187 -15.97 -5.95 6.85
N GLU A 188 -17.14 -6.38 7.31
CA GLU A 188 -17.90 -7.48 6.70
C GLU A 188 -18.30 -7.21 5.25
N HIS A 189 -18.59 -5.96 4.90
CA HIS A 189 -18.94 -5.60 3.52
C HIS A 189 -17.71 -5.52 2.61
N ILE A 190 -16.53 -5.24 3.17
CA ILE A 190 -15.26 -5.21 2.42
C ILE A 190 -14.76 -6.64 2.14
N ALA A 191 -15.07 -7.58 3.02
CA ALA A 191 -14.62 -8.97 2.93
C ALA A 191 -15.51 -9.90 2.08
N LYS A 192 -16.68 -9.44 1.63
CA LYS A 192 -17.61 -10.19 0.76
C LYS A 192 -17.31 -9.94 -0.72
#